data_AF-A0A1E5XRW5-F1
#
_entry.id   AF-A0A1E5XRW5-F1
#
_cell.length_a   1.000
_cell.length_b   1.000
_cell.length_c   1.000
_cell.angle_alpha   90.00
_cell.angle_beta   90.00
_cell.angle_gamma   90.00
#
_symmetry.space_group_name_H-M   'P 1'
#
loop_
_entity.id
_entity.type
_entity.pdbx_description
1 polymer ?
#
loop_
_entity_poly.entity_id
_entity_poly.type
_entity_poly.pdbx_seq_one_letter_code
_entity_poly.pdbx_strand_id
1 'polypeptide(L)'
;MTNLRQTLLHTRELEGRYGFELFDADATEIELNRDVVLDLREVGRIRSAEDAPELERLIGLYRGELLAGVSGVGSEFDQWLALERTRIENQFASQATEAALRIGGRGAHSALFRLAERLPYSDLVCRATIELFRSENNESGARAAFAAFRNRLRHGLGMEPAAETAELFGGDEITTPAQPRIVERRRPMADEDRARVSFVPRVVLLPPLQDFKQASVPRHLAPALVEDVTIGLSRLKSLSVIAPHTAWQLDPFTALDEVRAHQIDYAVESRIAPHFAGDGLSLAIRLVRAAGREIVWADKFAFSALSAPERYWDFTNGVARALAESIETAELQRERTLRDAGAYSHYLAGRQNLRTFDLPKIRRGRKSLRIARDIEPDQATIESALARSYVVEWVLRSGSDKALLDKAKLHAERAVSIDPNDGTAYRELGRVALFDRDLDQALVHMSTAAELAPNHADILADYADTLAHNSNHREALDKINAAMRLNPIPPDEYLWTLGGINFFRGRFDEALANLSQMKNPEPAYRLMAAAAAMAGQMDLARRYRLQALRLQPDFTTARWLSRVPQRDPSDVDLYIDALHKAGFK
;
A
#
# COMPACT_ATOMS: atom_id res chain seq x y z
N MET A 1 -4.43 -42.13 1.45
CA MET A 1 -5.41 -42.24 2.54
C MET A 1 -4.89 -43.26 3.54
N THR A 2 -4.41 -42.78 4.69
CA THR A 2 -4.05 -43.62 5.83
C THR A 2 -5.35 -44.16 6.42
N ASN A 3 -5.48 -45.48 6.62
CA ASN A 3 -6.70 -46.02 7.24
C ASN A 3 -6.71 -45.70 8.75
N LEU A 4 -7.90 -45.65 9.36
CA LEU A 4 -8.06 -45.29 10.78
C LEU A 4 -7.12 -46.08 11.71
N ARG A 5 -6.92 -47.36 11.42
CA ARG A 5 -6.03 -48.24 12.20
C ARG A 5 -4.56 -47.78 12.16
N GLN A 6 -4.06 -47.37 11.00
CA GLN A 6 -2.71 -46.83 10.85
C GLN A 6 -2.57 -45.47 11.54
N THR A 7 -3.60 -44.62 11.49
CA THR A 7 -3.62 -43.35 12.21
C THR A 7 -3.54 -43.57 13.72
N LEU A 8 -4.37 -44.46 14.28
CA LEU A 8 -4.37 -44.77 15.71
C LEU A 8 -3.05 -45.41 16.16
N LEU A 9 -2.46 -46.28 15.35
CA LEU A 9 -1.15 -46.86 15.64
C LEU A 9 -0.07 -45.77 15.72
N HIS A 10 -0.04 -44.87 14.73
CA HIS A 10 0.92 -43.78 14.70
C HIS A 10 0.71 -42.80 15.88
N THR A 11 -0.55 -42.52 16.25
CA THR A 11 -0.83 -41.69 17.42
C THR A 11 -0.40 -42.37 18.72
N ARG A 12 -0.59 -43.69 18.88
CA ARG A 12 -0.07 -44.45 20.04
C ARG A 12 1.46 -44.44 20.15
N GLU A 13 2.17 -44.48 19.03
CA GLU A 13 3.63 -44.33 19.03
C GLU A 13 4.05 -42.95 19.55
N LEU A 14 3.30 -41.91 19.19
CA LEU A 14 3.53 -40.54 19.67
C LEU A 14 3.18 -40.39 21.15
N GLU A 15 2.05 -40.94 21.60
CA GLU A 15 1.64 -40.99 23.02
C GLU A 15 2.75 -41.61 23.89
N GLY A 16 3.27 -42.78 23.48
CA GLY A 16 4.38 -43.42 24.20
C GLY A 16 5.68 -42.62 24.18
N ARG A 17 5.96 -41.90 23.09
CA ARG A 17 7.15 -41.05 22.96
C ARG A 17 7.10 -39.81 23.86
N TYR A 18 5.93 -39.21 24.01
CA TYR A 18 5.75 -37.94 24.70
C TYR A 18 5.12 -38.07 26.09
N GLY A 19 4.71 -39.27 26.51
CA GLY A 19 4.24 -39.55 27.86
C GLY A 19 2.87 -38.96 28.16
N PHE A 20 1.94 -38.97 27.19
CA PHE A 20 0.55 -38.57 27.38
C PHE A 20 -0.39 -39.57 26.71
N GLU A 21 -1.61 -39.68 27.20
CA GLU A 21 -2.68 -40.52 26.61
C GLU A 21 -3.79 -39.61 26.10
N LEU A 22 -4.11 -39.70 24.81
CA LEU A 22 -5.09 -38.86 24.12
C LEU A 22 -6.44 -39.55 24.00
N PHE A 23 -6.45 -40.86 23.75
CA PHE A 23 -7.68 -41.63 23.60
C PHE A 23 -7.61 -43.01 24.24
N ASP A 24 -8.74 -43.45 24.77
CA ASP A 24 -9.00 -44.83 25.13
C ASP A 24 -9.60 -45.52 23.90
N ALA A 25 -8.95 -46.59 23.43
CA ALA A 25 -9.44 -47.36 22.29
C ALA A 25 -9.39 -48.86 22.57
N ASP A 26 -10.51 -49.52 22.31
CA ASP A 26 -10.64 -50.98 22.30
C ASP A 26 -10.97 -51.51 20.90
N ALA A 27 -11.45 -52.76 20.80
CA ALA A 27 -11.75 -53.39 19.53
C ALA A 27 -13.00 -52.80 18.82
N THR A 28 -13.81 -52.03 19.53
CA THR A 28 -15.15 -51.57 19.11
C THR A 28 -15.36 -50.06 19.27
N GLU A 29 -14.63 -49.40 20.14
CA GLU A 29 -14.84 -47.99 20.48
C GLU A 29 -13.51 -47.23 20.61
N ILE A 30 -13.58 -45.94 20.29
CA ILE A 30 -12.48 -44.98 20.47
C ILE A 30 -13.10 -43.75 21.13
N GLU A 31 -12.68 -43.45 22.36
CA GLU A 31 -13.10 -42.27 23.10
C GLU A 31 -11.90 -41.41 23.47
N LEU A 32 -12.09 -40.09 23.58
CA LEU A 32 -11.05 -39.21 24.09
C LEU A 32 -10.85 -39.47 25.58
N ASN A 33 -9.60 -39.60 26.03
CA ASN A 33 -9.29 -39.81 27.44
C ASN A 33 -9.84 -38.63 28.28
N ARG A 34 -10.45 -38.94 29.43
CA ARG A 34 -11.14 -37.95 30.28
C ARG A 34 -10.21 -36.89 30.85
N ASP A 35 -8.92 -37.21 31.00
CA ASP A 35 -7.89 -36.31 31.51
C ASP A 35 -7.42 -35.30 30.45
N VAL A 36 -7.81 -35.49 29.18
CA VAL A 36 -7.53 -34.53 28.11
C VAL A 36 -8.41 -33.29 28.27
N VAL A 37 -7.75 -32.17 28.49
CA VAL A 37 -8.38 -30.84 28.51
C VAL A 37 -8.45 -30.32 27.07
N LEU A 38 -9.67 -30.06 26.61
CA LEU A 38 -9.92 -29.44 25.31
C LEU A 38 -10.37 -28.00 25.49
N ASP A 39 -9.78 -27.08 24.74
CA ASP A 39 -10.18 -25.67 24.74
C ASP A 39 -11.67 -25.51 24.43
N LEU A 40 -12.22 -26.29 23.49
CA LEU A 40 -13.66 -26.27 23.18
C LEU A 40 -14.52 -26.73 24.36
N ARG A 41 -14.04 -27.68 25.17
CA ARG A 41 -14.78 -28.16 26.37
C ARG A 41 -14.78 -27.08 27.45
N GLU A 42 -13.67 -26.36 27.61
CA GLU A 42 -13.57 -25.22 28.53
C GLU A 42 -14.42 -24.04 28.05
N VAL A 43 -14.35 -23.66 26.77
CA VAL A 43 -15.19 -22.61 26.17
C VAL A 43 -16.68 -22.92 26.31
N GLY A 44 -17.07 -24.18 26.21
CA GLY A 44 -18.47 -24.62 26.44
C GLY A 44 -19.02 -24.32 27.84
N ARG A 45 -18.16 -24.01 28.83
CA ARG A 45 -18.57 -23.59 30.18
C ARG A 45 -18.94 -22.11 30.29
N ILE A 46 -18.81 -21.34 29.21
CA ILE A 46 -19.10 -19.89 29.25
C ILE A 46 -20.54 -19.58 29.67
N ARG A 47 -21.49 -20.46 29.32
CA ARG A 47 -22.89 -20.36 29.75
C ARG A 47 -23.07 -20.45 31.27
N SER A 48 -22.20 -21.18 31.96
CA SER A 48 -22.25 -21.36 33.42
C SER A 48 -21.40 -20.34 34.19
N ALA A 49 -20.74 -19.39 33.53
CA ALA A 49 -19.95 -18.38 34.22
C ALA A 49 -20.84 -17.53 35.14
N GLU A 50 -20.46 -17.46 36.42
CA GLU A 50 -21.22 -16.72 37.45
C GLU A 50 -20.63 -15.34 37.76
N ASP A 51 -19.35 -15.13 37.42
CA ASP A 51 -18.65 -13.87 37.65
C ASP A 51 -17.86 -13.37 36.43
N ALA A 52 -17.52 -12.08 36.45
CA ALA A 52 -16.83 -11.42 35.34
C ALA A 52 -15.38 -11.91 35.11
N PRO A 53 -14.55 -12.16 36.15
CA PRO A 53 -13.23 -12.75 35.96
C PRO A 53 -13.26 -14.11 35.25
N GLU A 54 -14.18 -15.00 35.62
CA GLU A 54 -14.36 -16.28 34.96
C GLU A 54 -14.80 -16.10 33.50
N LEU A 55 -15.77 -15.23 33.26
CA LEU A 55 -16.23 -14.91 31.90
C LEU A 55 -15.09 -14.37 31.02
N GLU A 56 -14.30 -13.42 31.53
CA GLU A 56 -13.14 -12.88 30.79
C GLU A 56 -12.10 -13.96 30.48
N ARG A 57 -11.82 -14.86 31.43
CA ARG A 57 -10.90 -15.99 31.23
C ARG A 57 -11.40 -16.88 30.10
N LEU A 58 -12.69 -17.25 30.12
CA LEU A 58 -13.30 -18.11 29.11
C LEU A 58 -13.36 -17.45 27.73
N ILE A 59 -13.63 -16.14 27.66
CA ILE A 59 -13.54 -15.37 26.41
C ILE A 59 -12.10 -15.39 25.86
N GLY A 60 -11.10 -15.31 26.74
CA GLY A 60 -9.68 -15.35 26.37
C GLY A 60 -9.17 -16.68 25.79
N LEU A 61 -9.93 -17.78 25.97
CA LEU A 61 -9.61 -19.07 25.36
C LEU A 61 -9.95 -19.10 23.86
N TYR A 62 -10.93 -18.32 23.41
CA TYR A 62 -11.30 -18.23 22.00
C TYR A 62 -10.34 -17.27 21.25
N ARG A 63 -9.29 -17.83 20.65
CA ARG A 63 -8.20 -17.06 20.02
C ARG A 63 -8.30 -16.96 18.49
N GLY A 64 -9.17 -17.73 17.87
CA GLY A 64 -9.35 -17.78 16.43
C GLY A 64 -10.27 -18.93 16.04
N GLU A 65 -10.45 -19.12 14.73
CA GLU A 65 -11.30 -20.18 14.18
C GLU A 65 -10.80 -21.59 14.56
N LEU A 66 -11.74 -22.54 14.69
CA LEU A 66 -11.42 -23.95 14.90
C LEU A 66 -10.42 -24.45 13.84
N LEU A 67 -9.29 -25.01 14.28
CA LEU A 67 -8.22 -25.51 13.39
C LEU A 67 -7.75 -24.45 12.37
N ALA A 68 -7.56 -23.20 12.81
CA ALA A 68 -7.04 -22.13 11.96
C ALA A 68 -5.74 -22.57 11.24
N GLY A 69 -5.69 -22.30 9.92
CA GLY A 69 -4.57 -22.72 9.06
C GLY A 69 -4.70 -24.13 8.45
N VAL A 70 -5.68 -24.93 8.88
CA VAL A 70 -6.02 -26.20 8.21
C VAL A 70 -7.00 -25.93 7.08
N SER A 71 -6.60 -26.27 5.85
CA SER A 71 -7.41 -26.17 4.62
C SER A 71 -6.86 -27.12 3.56
N GLY A 72 -7.71 -27.59 2.64
CA GLY A 72 -7.27 -28.39 1.50
C GLY A 72 -7.01 -29.86 1.83
N VAL A 73 -7.61 -30.36 2.92
CA VAL A 73 -7.54 -31.79 3.30
C VAL A 73 -8.49 -32.62 2.41
N GLY A 74 -9.58 -32.02 1.95
CA GLY A 74 -10.57 -32.62 1.05
C GLY A 74 -11.89 -31.85 1.09
N SER A 75 -12.63 -31.85 -0.02
CA SER A 75 -13.83 -31.01 -0.18
C SER A 75 -14.90 -31.23 0.88
N GLU A 76 -15.13 -32.49 1.30
CA GLU A 76 -16.11 -32.81 2.35
C GLU A 76 -15.64 -32.33 3.74
N PHE A 77 -14.36 -32.51 4.05
CA PHE A 77 -13.78 -32.06 5.31
C PHE A 77 -13.75 -30.53 5.40
N ASP A 78 -13.36 -29.84 4.31
CA ASP A 78 -13.29 -28.38 4.27
C ASP A 78 -14.69 -27.76 4.42
N GLN A 79 -15.72 -28.37 3.80
CA GLN A 79 -17.12 -27.96 4.00
C GLN A 79 -17.60 -28.20 5.44
N TRP A 80 -17.32 -29.37 6.00
CA TRP A 80 -17.64 -29.67 7.40
C TRP A 80 -16.95 -28.68 8.34
N LEU A 81 -15.67 -28.39 8.13
CA LEU A 81 -14.89 -27.48 8.96
C LEU A 81 -15.42 -26.04 8.90
N ALA A 82 -15.83 -25.54 7.72
CA ALA A 82 -16.42 -24.22 7.58
C ALA A 82 -17.76 -24.09 8.33
N LEU A 83 -18.61 -25.13 8.25
CA LEU A 83 -19.86 -25.20 9.00
C LEU A 83 -19.60 -25.23 10.51
N GLU A 84 -18.62 -26.02 10.94
CA GLU A 84 -18.31 -26.19 12.35
C GLU A 84 -17.69 -24.93 12.97
N ARG A 85 -16.83 -24.21 12.24
CA ARG A 85 -16.32 -22.88 12.63
C ARG A 85 -17.47 -21.90 12.85
N THR A 86 -18.39 -21.81 11.90
CA THR A 86 -19.57 -20.94 11.99
C THR A 86 -20.46 -21.31 13.18
N ARG A 87 -20.70 -22.62 13.38
CA ARG A 87 -21.52 -23.14 14.48
C ARG A 87 -20.92 -22.78 15.84
N ILE A 88 -19.61 -23.00 16.01
CA ILE A 88 -18.90 -22.72 17.27
C ILE A 88 -18.86 -21.21 17.54
N GLU A 89 -18.55 -20.39 16.54
CA GLU A 89 -18.50 -18.93 16.72
C GLU A 89 -19.85 -18.36 17.14
N ASN A 90 -20.94 -18.75 16.46
CA ASN A 90 -22.28 -18.30 16.79
C ASN A 90 -22.70 -18.75 18.19
N GLN A 91 -22.42 -20.01 18.55
CA GLN A 91 -22.70 -20.54 19.88
C GLN A 91 -21.90 -19.78 20.96
N PHE A 92 -20.61 -19.55 20.72
CA PHE A 92 -19.74 -18.82 21.64
C PHE A 92 -20.21 -17.37 21.83
N ALA A 93 -20.49 -16.64 20.75
CA ALA A 93 -20.97 -15.27 20.81
C ALA A 93 -22.31 -15.15 21.58
N SER A 94 -23.26 -16.04 21.31
CA SER A 94 -24.56 -16.08 22.02
C SER A 94 -24.38 -16.34 23.50
N GLN A 95 -23.65 -17.39 23.87
CA GLN A 95 -23.49 -17.76 25.26
C GLN A 95 -22.67 -16.73 26.06
N ALA A 96 -21.65 -16.13 25.43
CA ALA A 96 -20.83 -15.08 26.06
C ALA A 96 -21.62 -13.80 26.31
N THR A 97 -22.45 -13.38 25.34
CA THR A 97 -23.30 -12.19 25.49
C THR A 97 -24.40 -12.39 26.53
N GLU A 98 -25.06 -13.54 26.54
CA GLU A 98 -26.03 -13.92 27.58
C GLU A 98 -25.40 -13.92 28.99
N ALA A 99 -24.21 -14.52 29.13
CA ALA A 99 -23.50 -14.55 30.41
C ALA A 99 -23.12 -13.13 30.87
N ALA A 100 -22.63 -12.28 29.97
CA ALA A 100 -22.29 -10.90 30.27
C ALA A 100 -23.50 -10.09 30.76
N LEU A 101 -24.64 -10.21 30.08
CA LEU A 101 -25.88 -9.54 30.47
C LEU A 101 -26.40 -10.01 31.83
N ARG A 102 -26.27 -11.31 32.13
CA ARG A 102 -26.65 -11.87 33.43
C ARG A 102 -25.75 -11.39 34.57
N ILE A 103 -24.43 -11.30 34.34
CA ILE A 103 -23.45 -10.88 35.35
C ILE A 103 -23.55 -9.37 35.63
N GLY A 104 -23.68 -8.56 34.57
CA GLY A 104 -23.83 -7.11 34.67
C GLY A 104 -22.61 -6.35 35.22
N GLY A 105 -22.72 -5.02 35.29
CA GLY A 105 -21.71 -4.14 35.88
C GLY A 105 -20.43 -3.99 35.06
N ARG A 106 -19.41 -3.36 35.67
CA ARG A 106 -18.13 -3.03 35.00
C ARG A 106 -17.38 -4.25 34.45
N GLY A 107 -17.48 -5.38 35.15
CA GLY A 107 -16.85 -6.62 34.70
C GLY A 107 -17.49 -7.16 33.41
N ALA A 108 -18.81 -7.07 33.28
CA ALA A 108 -19.51 -7.43 32.04
C ALA A 108 -19.15 -6.50 30.87
N HIS A 109 -18.98 -5.19 31.10
CA HIS A 109 -18.49 -4.25 30.08
C HIS A 109 -17.09 -4.63 29.57
N SER A 110 -16.18 -5.00 30.48
CA SER A 110 -14.83 -5.45 30.12
C SER A 110 -14.87 -6.77 29.33
N ALA A 111 -15.72 -7.71 29.73
CA ALA A 111 -15.94 -8.96 29.01
C ALA A 111 -16.50 -8.72 27.59
N LEU A 112 -17.52 -7.87 27.43
CA LEU A 112 -18.08 -7.51 26.12
C LEU A 112 -17.09 -6.73 25.25
N PHE A 113 -16.25 -5.88 25.86
CA PHE A 113 -15.18 -5.20 25.14
C PHE A 113 -14.17 -6.21 24.56
N ARG A 114 -13.70 -7.17 25.37
CA ARG A 114 -12.81 -8.24 24.88
C ARG A 114 -13.49 -9.10 23.82
N LEU A 115 -14.78 -9.40 23.98
CA LEU A 115 -15.54 -10.14 22.98
C LEU A 115 -15.63 -9.36 21.65
N ALA A 116 -15.80 -8.05 21.72
CA ALA A 116 -15.82 -7.18 20.54
C ALA A 116 -14.45 -7.03 19.86
N GLU A 117 -13.33 -7.23 20.57
CA GLU A 117 -12.01 -7.34 19.92
C GLU A 117 -11.88 -8.64 19.12
N ARG A 118 -12.54 -9.72 19.55
CA ARG A 118 -12.53 -11.03 18.87
C ARG A 118 -13.53 -11.09 17.73
N LEU A 119 -14.71 -10.52 17.92
CA LEU A 119 -15.83 -10.52 16.99
C LEU A 119 -16.21 -9.07 16.65
N PRO A 120 -15.33 -8.33 15.95
CA PRO A 120 -15.48 -6.87 15.74
C PRO A 120 -16.74 -6.46 14.98
N TYR A 121 -17.27 -7.37 14.16
CA TYR A 121 -18.40 -7.15 13.27
C TYR A 121 -19.69 -7.84 13.73
N SER A 122 -19.75 -8.34 14.97
CA SER A 122 -20.93 -9.03 15.49
C SER A 122 -21.99 -8.06 16.01
N ASP A 123 -23.13 -7.97 15.30
CA ASP A 123 -24.32 -7.25 15.74
C ASP A 123 -24.81 -7.73 17.12
N LEU A 124 -24.68 -9.03 17.40
CA LEU A 124 -25.08 -9.62 18.68
C LEU A 124 -24.28 -9.01 19.85
N VAL A 125 -22.97 -8.87 19.70
CA VAL A 125 -22.09 -8.28 20.72
C VAL A 125 -22.40 -6.78 20.90
N CYS A 126 -22.68 -6.08 19.79
CA CYS A 126 -23.10 -4.68 19.83
C CYS A 126 -24.41 -4.52 20.62
N ARG A 127 -25.43 -5.32 20.31
CA ARG A 127 -26.74 -5.29 20.99
C ARG A 127 -26.63 -5.59 22.48
N ALA A 128 -25.85 -6.60 22.88
CA ALA A 128 -25.59 -6.89 24.28
C ALA A 128 -24.88 -5.74 25.00
N THR A 129 -23.95 -5.05 24.33
CA THR A 129 -23.28 -3.87 24.89
C THR A 129 -24.27 -2.70 25.10
N ILE A 130 -25.14 -2.45 24.12
CA ILE A 130 -26.21 -1.44 24.20
C ILE A 130 -27.17 -1.76 25.35
N GLU A 131 -27.60 -3.01 25.45
CA GLU A 131 -28.53 -3.48 26.48
C GLU A 131 -27.92 -3.36 27.88
N LEU A 132 -26.65 -3.72 28.04
CA LEU A 132 -25.94 -3.56 29.31
C LEU A 132 -25.90 -2.09 29.75
N PHE A 133 -25.52 -1.17 28.85
CA PHE A 133 -25.55 0.26 29.16
C PHE A 133 -26.94 0.78 29.51
N ARG A 134 -27.99 0.28 28.84
CA ARG A 134 -29.38 0.67 29.13
C ARG A 134 -29.87 0.13 30.48
N SER A 135 -29.47 -1.08 30.86
CA SER A 135 -29.77 -1.64 32.19
C SER A 135 -29.20 -0.78 33.33
N GLU A 136 -28.12 -0.04 33.05
CA GLU A 136 -27.46 0.90 33.97
C GLU A 136 -27.97 2.35 33.83
N ASN A 137 -29.03 2.59 33.06
CA ASN A 137 -29.55 3.92 32.69
C ASN A 137 -28.50 4.85 32.01
N ASN A 138 -27.51 4.28 31.31
CA ASN A 138 -26.46 5.02 30.61
C ASN A 138 -26.72 5.09 29.09
N GLU A 139 -27.71 5.91 28.70
CA GLU A 139 -28.08 6.07 27.29
C GLU A 139 -26.95 6.66 26.43
N SER A 140 -26.09 7.51 27.02
CA SER A 140 -24.89 8.03 26.34
C SER A 140 -23.89 6.94 25.98
N GLY A 141 -23.67 5.97 26.87
CA GLY A 141 -22.81 4.82 26.64
C GLY A 141 -23.39 3.90 25.57
N ALA A 142 -24.70 3.68 25.61
CA ALA A 142 -25.43 2.90 24.62
C ALA A 142 -25.29 3.50 23.20
N ARG A 143 -25.47 4.82 23.06
CA ARG A 143 -25.26 5.53 21.78
C ARG A 143 -23.82 5.48 21.30
N ALA A 144 -22.86 5.64 22.21
CA ALA A 144 -21.44 5.57 21.88
C ALA A 144 -21.04 4.16 21.39
N ALA A 145 -21.54 3.11 22.03
CA ALA A 145 -21.32 1.73 21.62
C ALA A 145 -21.87 1.46 20.21
N PHE A 146 -23.10 1.91 19.93
CA PHE A 146 -23.70 1.78 18.60
C PHE A 146 -22.93 2.56 17.53
N ALA A 147 -22.56 3.81 17.81
CA ALA A 147 -21.79 4.63 16.87
C ALA A 147 -20.41 4.01 16.57
N ALA A 148 -19.73 3.51 17.60
CA ALA A 148 -18.45 2.82 17.44
C ALA A 148 -18.57 1.55 16.60
N PHE A 149 -19.61 0.75 16.83
CA PHE A 149 -19.88 -0.46 16.05
C PHE A 149 -20.23 -0.15 14.59
N ARG A 150 -21.17 0.79 14.35
CA ARG A 150 -21.56 1.23 13.01
C ARG A 150 -20.37 1.74 12.21
N ASN A 151 -19.52 2.56 12.83
CA ASN A 151 -18.31 3.04 12.18
C ASN A 151 -17.37 1.88 11.83
N ARG A 152 -17.19 0.91 12.74
CA ARG A 152 -16.37 -0.27 12.49
C ARG A 152 -16.91 -1.12 11.33
N LEU A 153 -18.22 -1.37 11.26
CA LEU A 153 -18.85 -2.09 10.13
C LEU A 153 -18.71 -1.35 8.80
N ARG A 154 -18.93 -0.03 8.80
CA ARG A 154 -18.78 0.80 7.60
C ARG A 154 -17.35 0.82 7.08
N HIS A 155 -16.37 1.01 7.96
CA HIS A 155 -14.96 1.07 7.57
C HIS A 155 -14.38 -0.31 7.24
N GLY A 156 -14.79 -1.37 7.96
CA GLY A 156 -14.23 -2.71 7.79
C GLY A 156 -14.88 -3.53 6.68
N LEU A 157 -16.20 -3.42 6.50
CA LEU A 157 -16.97 -4.26 5.57
C LEU A 157 -17.84 -3.46 4.59
N GLY A 158 -17.91 -2.12 4.70
CA GLY A 158 -18.77 -1.30 3.86
C GLY A 158 -20.28 -1.53 4.08
N MET A 159 -20.66 -2.15 5.19
CA MET A 159 -22.04 -2.50 5.52
C MET A 159 -22.61 -1.61 6.62
N GLU A 160 -23.94 -1.48 6.65
CA GLU A 160 -24.67 -0.94 7.80
C GLU A 160 -24.96 -2.05 8.83
N PRO A 161 -25.17 -1.71 10.12
CA PRO A 161 -25.70 -2.63 11.11
C PRO A 161 -26.98 -3.31 10.64
N ALA A 162 -27.24 -4.52 11.13
CA ALA A 162 -28.50 -5.22 10.85
C ALA A 162 -29.70 -4.34 11.24
N ALA A 163 -30.82 -4.47 10.51
CA ALA A 163 -32.00 -3.62 10.71
C ALA A 163 -32.45 -3.57 12.18
N GLU A 164 -32.50 -4.73 12.83
CA GLU A 164 -32.81 -4.90 14.26
C GLU A 164 -31.88 -4.08 15.18
N THR A 165 -30.60 -3.92 14.81
CA THR A 165 -29.61 -3.16 15.58
C THR A 165 -29.71 -1.66 15.26
N ALA A 166 -29.99 -1.31 14.01
CA ALA A 166 -30.17 0.09 13.59
C ALA A 166 -31.44 0.73 14.17
N GLU A 167 -32.51 -0.06 14.32
CA GLU A 167 -33.78 0.39 14.92
C GLU A 167 -33.64 0.81 16.38
N LEU A 168 -32.61 0.35 17.11
CA LEU A 168 -32.38 0.69 18.51
C LEU A 168 -32.13 2.18 18.77
N PHE A 169 -31.73 2.95 17.74
CA PHE A 169 -31.44 4.38 17.86
C PHE A 169 -32.17 5.26 16.84
N GLY A 170 -32.98 4.70 15.94
CA GLY A 170 -33.66 5.44 14.89
C GLY A 170 -32.69 5.99 13.84
N GLY A 171 -33.12 6.04 12.58
CA GLY A 171 -32.27 6.47 11.45
C GLY A 171 -31.81 7.93 11.48
N ASP A 172 -32.26 8.75 12.43
CA ASP A 172 -31.95 10.19 12.53
C ASP A 172 -31.50 10.58 13.94
N GLU A 173 -30.47 11.42 14.00
CA GLU A 173 -29.91 12.11 15.18
C GLU A 173 -28.93 11.34 16.10
N ILE A 174 -27.65 11.37 15.72
CA ILE A 174 -26.57 11.55 16.71
C ILE A 174 -25.80 12.82 16.33
N THR A 175 -26.26 13.96 16.86
CA THR A 175 -25.55 15.24 16.89
C THR A 175 -24.52 15.21 18.01
N THR A 176 -23.24 15.38 17.65
CA THR A 176 -22.12 15.56 18.60
C THR A 176 -22.24 16.93 19.29
N PRO A 177 -21.98 17.08 20.61
CA PRO A 177 -22.07 18.39 21.26
C PRO A 177 -20.87 19.30 20.96
N ALA A 178 -21.22 20.54 20.61
CA ALA A 178 -20.53 21.83 20.57
C ALA A 178 -19.02 21.94 20.87
N GLN A 179 -18.31 22.58 19.92
CA GLN A 179 -17.11 23.40 20.16
C GLN A 179 -17.32 24.83 19.59
N PRO A 180 -16.58 25.85 20.09
CA PRO A 180 -17.05 27.22 20.14
C PRO A 180 -16.87 28.02 18.84
N ARG A 181 -17.77 28.99 18.70
CA ARG A 181 -17.97 29.96 17.61
C ARG A 181 -16.69 30.43 16.90
N ILE A 182 -16.63 30.17 15.60
CA ILE A 182 -15.82 30.94 14.65
C ILE A 182 -16.75 31.87 13.87
N VAL A 183 -16.31 33.13 13.80
CA VAL A 183 -16.98 34.30 13.22
C VAL A 183 -17.36 34.08 11.76
N GLU A 184 -18.60 34.45 11.43
CA GLU A 184 -19.20 34.40 10.10
C GLU A 184 -18.32 35.02 9.01
N ARG A 185 -18.10 34.28 7.92
CA ARG A 185 -17.94 34.87 6.59
C ARG A 185 -18.80 34.14 5.57
N ARG A 186 -19.84 34.87 5.15
CA ARG A 186 -20.65 34.83 3.92
C ARG A 186 -20.62 33.53 3.09
N ARG A 187 -21.81 32.92 2.96
CA ARG A 187 -22.19 32.02 1.86
C ARG A 187 -21.96 32.68 0.49
N PRO A 188 -21.65 31.87 -0.53
CA PRO A 188 -22.42 31.92 -1.76
C PRO A 188 -23.05 30.55 -2.08
N MET A 189 -24.36 30.65 -2.36
CA MET A 189 -25.17 29.97 -3.36
C MET A 189 -25.03 28.47 -3.65
N ALA A 190 -26.20 27.83 -3.51
CA ALA A 190 -26.80 26.79 -4.34
C ALA A 190 -26.13 25.40 -4.36
N ASP A 191 -26.86 24.52 -3.70
CA ASP A 191 -26.70 23.08 -3.56
C ASP A 191 -27.34 22.38 -4.79
N GLU A 192 -26.63 22.32 -5.92
CA GLU A 192 -27.00 21.51 -7.09
C GLU A 192 -25.73 21.11 -7.86
N ASP A 193 -24.98 20.11 -7.36
CA ASP A 193 -24.11 19.19 -8.14
C ASP A 193 -23.18 18.38 -7.20
N ARG A 194 -23.75 17.61 -6.27
CA ARG A 194 -23.02 16.48 -5.66
C ARG A 194 -23.41 15.17 -6.34
N ALA A 195 -23.33 15.16 -7.67
CA ALA A 195 -23.29 13.92 -8.42
C ALA A 195 -21.99 13.18 -8.09
N ARG A 196 -22.12 11.90 -7.75
CA ARG A 196 -21.02 10.97 -7.42
C ARG A 196 -19.85 11.14 -8.41
N VAL A 197 -18.73 11.67 -7.93
CA VAL A 197 -17.51 11.80 -8.72
C VAL A 197 -16.90 10.40 -8.84
N SER A 198 -16.86 9.87 -10.06
CA SER A 198 -16.04 8.71 -10.40
C SER A 198 -14.59 9.02 -10.03
N PHE A 199 -13.95 8.14 -9.27
CA PHE A 199 -12.56 8.28 -8.80
C PHE A 199 -11.54 8.25 -9.96
N VAL A 200 -11.97 7.87 -11.17
CA VAL A 200 -11.16 7.78 -12.39
C VAL A 200 -11.66 8.82 -13.41
N PRO A 201 -10.83 9.81 -13.79
CA PRO A 201 -11.19 10.83 -14.77
C PRO A 201 -11.53 10.22 -16.13
N ARG A 202 -12.67 10.62 -16.69
CA ARG A 202 -13.15 10.18 -18.00
C ARG A 202 -12.69 11.14 -19.08
N VAL A 203 -12.05 10.60 -20.11
CA VAL A 203 -11.36 11.39 -21.15
C VAL A 203 -11.86 10.97 -22.53
N VAL A 204 -12.17 11.93 -23.40
CA VAL A 204 -12.48 11.69 -24.81
C VAL A 204 -11.48 12.41 -25.71
N LEU A 205 -11.00 11.69 -26.74
CA LEU A 205 -10.16 12.26 -27.80
C LEU A 205 -11.03 12.61 -29.00
N LEU A 206 -11.25 13.90 -29.26
CA LEU A 206 -12.11 14.33 -30.36
C LEU A 206 -11.41 14.18 -31.72
N PRO A 207 -12.16 13.93 -32.80
CA PRO A 207 -11.64 13.90 -34.16
C PRO A 207 -10.77 15.13 -34.48
N PRO A 208 -9.55 14.94 -35.03
CA PRO A 208 -8.69 16.06 -35.36
C PRO A 208 -9.30 16.94 -36.44
N LEU A 209 -9.30 18.24 -36.22
CA LEU A 209 -9.61 19.21 -37.26
C LEU A 209 -8.52 19.16 -38.34
N GLN A 210 -8.94 19.01 -39.59
CA GLN A 210 -8.06 19.01 -40.76
C GLN A 210 -8.56 20.01 -41.79
N ASP A 211 -7.63 20.78 -42.38
CA ASP A 211 -7.95 21.61 -43.53
C ASP A 211 -7.79 20.78 -44.82
N PHE A 212 -8.90 20.16 -45.26
CA PHE A 212 -8.92 19.28 -46.43
C PHE A 212 -8.56 19.97 -47.76
N LYS A 213 -8.36 21.30 -47.74
CA LYS A 213 -7.92 22.07 -48.92
C LYS A 213 -6.43 21.94 -49.20
N GLN A 214 -5.62 21.40 -48.26
CA GLN A 214 -4.18 21.17 -48.46
C GLN A 214 -3.91 19.67 -48.67
N ALA A 215 -3.41 19.32 -49.87
CA ALA A 215 -3.21 17.94 -50.34
C ALA A 215 -2.09 17.15 -49.62
N SER A 216 -1.58 17.62 -48.48
CA SER A 216 -0.38 17.10 -47.83
C SER A 216 -0.62 16.19 -46.62
N VAL A 217 -1.87 16.05 -46.14
CA VAL A 217 -2.19 15.20 -44.97
C VAL A 217 -2.87 13.89 -45.41
N PRO A 218 -2.29 12.71 -45.11
CA PRO A 218 -2.92 11.43 -45.44
C PRO A 218 -4.25 11.22 -44.70
N ARG A 219 -5.31 10.82 -45.42
CA ARG A 219 -6.67 10.63 -44.86
C ARG A 219 -6.75 9.62 -43.72
N HIS A 220 -5.89 8.60 -43.71
CA HIS A 220 -5.87 7.55 -42.68
C HIS A 220 -5.14 7.96 -41.38
N LEU A 221 -4.42 9.08 -41.39
CA LEU A 221 -3.57 9.48 -40.28
C LEU A 221 -4.35 9.88 -39.04
N ALA A 222 -5.46 10.60 -39.20
CA ALA A 222 -6.28 11.02 -38.06
C ALA A 222 -6.94 9.83 -37.33
N PRO A 223 -7.59 8.88 -38.04
CA PRO A 223 -8.07 7.64 -37.42
C PRO A 223 -6.99 6.88 -36.66
N ALA A 224 -5.83 6.63 -37.29
CA ALA A 224 -4.73 5.91 -36.66
C ALA A 224 -4.18 6.64 -35.41
N LEU A 225 -4.02 7.96 -35.47
CA LEU A 225 -3.55 8.76 -34.34
C LEU A 225 -4.51 8.69 -33.15
N VAL A 226 -5.81 8.84 -33.39
CA VAL A 226 -6.83 8.78 -32.32
C VAL A 226 -6.84 7.39 -31.70
N GLU A 227 -6.76 6.34 -32.50
CA GLU A 227 -6.74 4.95 -32.03
C GLU A 227 -5.49 4.66 -31.19
N ASP A 228 -4.29 4.99 -31.68
CA ASP A 228 -3.03 4.70 -30.99
C ASP A 228 -2.86 5.51 -29.71
N VAL A 229 -3.25 6.79 -29.69
CA VAL A 229 -3.23 7.61 -28.47
C VAL A 229 -4.26 7.09 -27.46
N THR A 230 -5.43 6.64 -27.91
CA THR A 230 -6.44 6.02 -27.04
C THR A 230 -5.94 4.71 -26.43
N ILE A 231 -5.26 3.87 -27.22
CA ILE A 231 -4.62 2.65 -26.72
C ILE A 231 -3.54 2.99 -25.69
N GLY A 232 -2.70 4.00 -25.98
CA GLY A 232 -1.66 4.48 -25.07
C GLY A 232 -2.22 4.97 -23.74
N LEU A 233 -3.30 5.76 -23.77
CA LEU A 233 -3.99 6.24 -22.56
C LEU A 233 -4.71 5.12 -21.81
N SER A 234 -5.31 4.16 -22.52
CA SER A 234 -6.04 3.03 -21.89
C SER A 234 -5.12 2.07 -21.12
N ARG A 235 -3.81 2.10 -21.40
CA ARG A 235 -2.80 1.37 -20.61
C ARG A 235 -2.58 2.00 -19.23
N LEU A 236 -3.00 3.25 -19.02
CA LEU A 236 -2.90 3.95 -17.76
C LEU A 236 -4.20 3.73 -16.97
N LYS A 237 -4.11 2.93 -15.89
CA LYS A 237 -5.27 2.65 -15.02
C LYS A 237 -5.78 3.87 -14.24
N SER A 238 -5.05 4.98 -14.29
CA SER A 238 -5.42 6.25 -13.66
C SER A 238 -6.51 7.01 -14.44
N LEU A 239 -6.89 6.57 -15.65
CA LEU A 239 -7.85 7.26 -16.52
C LEU A 239 -8.82 6.28 -17.19
N SER A 240 -10.04 6.74 -17.49
CA SER A 240 -11.03 6.00 -18.27
C SER A 240 -11.20 6.68 -19.62
N VAL A 241 -10.80 6.00 -20.70
CA VAL A 241 -10.83 6.58 -22.05
C VAL A 241 -12.10 6.18 -22.79
N ILE A 242 -12.79 7.14 -23.39
CA ILE A 242 -13.94 6.90 -24.26
C ILE A 242 -13.44 6.31 -25.58
N ALA A 243 -14.07 5.23 -26.01
CA ALA A 243 -13.66 4.50 -27.19
C ALA A 243 -13.72 5.37 -28.45
N PRO A 244 -12.75 5.23 -29.40
CA PRO A 244 -12.65 6.10 -30.56
C PRO A 244 -13.93 6.19 -31.38
N HIS A 245 -14.60 5.07 -31.63
CA HIS A 245 -15.85 5.02 -32.41
C HIS A 245 -17.00 5.86 -31.81
N THR A 246 -16.98 6.07 -30.50
CA THR A 246 -17.94 6.94 -29.81
C THR A 246 -17.53 8.40 -29.98
N ALA A 247 -16.22 8.70 -29.89
CA ALA A 247 -15.69 10.04 -30.10
C ALA A 247 -15.92 10.56 -31.54
N TRP A 248 -15.89 9.69 -32.55
CA TRP A 248 -16.17 10.02 -33.95
C TRP A 248 -17.62 10.42 -34.25
N GLN A 249 -18.55 10.18 -33.31
CA GLN A 249 -19.95 10.59 -33.43
C GLN A 249 -20.18 12.01 -32.89
N LEU A 250 -19.19 12.58 -32.20
CA LEU A 250 -19.26 13.91 -31.61
C LEU A 250 -18.68 14.94 -32.60
N ASP A 251 -19.42 16.03 -32.84
CA ASP A 251 -18.93 17.13 -33.68
C ASP A 251 -17.89 17.98 -32.92
N PRO A 252 -16.63 18.06 -33.35
CA PRO A 252 -15.58 18.80 -32.63
C PRO A 252 -15.89 20.28 -32.36
N PHE A 253 -16.83 20.89 -33.09
CA PHE A 253 -17.23 22.29 -32.89
C PHE A 253 -18.35 22.49 -31.87
N THR A 254 -19.13 21.44 -31.55
CA THR A 254 -20.29 21.49 -30.64
C THR A 254 -20.22 20.46 -29.50
N ALA A 255 -19.24 19.55 -29.54
CA ALA A 255 -19.13 18.39 -28.67
C ALA A 255 -19.03 18.71 -27.17
N LEU A 256 -18.54 19.89 -26.77
CA LEU A 256 -18.31 20.18 -25.34
C LEU A 256 -19.59 20.07 -24.48
N ASP A 257 -20.76 20.40 -25.04
CA ASP A 257 -22.04 20.28 -24.32
C ASP A 257 -22.51 18.82 -24.23
N GLU A 258 -22.35 18.03 -25.29
CA GLU A 258 -22.63 16.58 -25.29
C GLU A 258 -21.64 15.81 -24.40
N VAL A 259 -20.35 16.14 -24.44
CA VAL A 259 -19.29 15.57 -23.60
C VAL A 259 -19.63 15.75 -22.12
N ARG A 260 -20.11 16.94 -21.74
CA ARG A 260 -20.57 17.21 -20.37
C ARG A 260 -21.83 16.41 -20.03
N ALA A 261 -22.81 16.33 -20.94
CA ALA A 261 -24.03 15.54 -20.74
C ALA A 261 -23.76 14.05 -20.52
N HIS A 262 -22.68 13.53 -21.11
CA HIS A 262 -22.24 12.13 -20.93
C HIS A 262 -21.32 11.91 -19.73
N GLN A 263 -21.17 12.89 -18.83
CA GLN A 263 -20.33 12.81 -17.62
C GLN A 263 -18.86 12.51 -17.96
N ILE A 264 -18.32 13.13 -19.02
CA ILE A 264 -16.91 13.06 -19.38
C ILE A 264 -16.21 14.29 -18.80
N ASP A 265 -15.08 14.09 -18.11
CA ASP A 265 -14.39 15.15 -17.37
C ASP A 265 -13.50 16.01 -18.27
N TYR A 266 -12.87 15.38 -19.27
CA TYR A 266 -11.92 16.02 -20.17
C TYR A 266 -12.19 15.70 -21.64
N ALA A 267 -12.14 16.74 -22.48
CA ALA A 267 -12.10 16.64 -23.93
C ALA A 267 -10.71 17.02 -24.44
N VAL A 268 -10.17 16.20 -25.34
CA VAL A 268 -8.93 16.53 -26.07
C VAL A 268 -9.30 16.98 -27.47
N GLU A 269 -9.17 18.27 -27.72
CA GLU A 269 -9.29 18.83 -29.05
C GLU A 269 -7.94 18.74 -29.76
N SER A 270 -7.95 18.36 -31.04
CA SER A 270 -6.73 18.26 -31.83
C SER A 270 -6.88 18.86 -33.22
N ARG A 271 -5.77 19.35 -33.78
CA ARG A 271 -5.70 19.87 -35.16
C ARG A 271 -4.40 19.43 -35.81
N ILE A 272 -4.52 18.89 -37.02
CA ILE A 272 -3.38 18.51 -37.85
C ILE A 272 -3.21 19.55 -38.94
N ALA A 273 -2.00 20.09 -39.07
CA ALA A 273 -1.64 21.05 -40.11
C ALA A 273 -0.19 20.83 -40.56
N PRO A 274 0.17 21.21 -41.80
CA PRO A 274 1.56 21.18 -42.25
C PRO A 274 2.47 22.01 -41.34
N HIS A 275 3.69 21.52 -41.15
CA HIS A 275 4.69 22.25 -40.39
C HIS A 275 5.24 23.41 -41.23
N PHE A 276 5.41 24.58 -40.62
CA PHE A 276 5.86 25.79 -41.34
C PHE A 276 7.31 25.72 -41.86
N ALA A 277 8.12 24.78 -41.35
CA ALA A 277 9.56 24.71 -41.61
C ALA A 277 10.04 23.33 -42.14
N GLY A 278 9.31 22.73 -43.08
CA GLY A 278 9.74 21.51 -43.80
C GLY A 278 8.58 20.59 -44.21
N ASP A 279 8.90 19.39 -44.71
CA ASP A 279 7.94 18.37 -45.18
C ASP A 279 7.22 17.61 -44.03
N GLY A 280 7.20 18.19 -42.83
CA GLY A 280 6.62 17.61 -41.62
C GLY A 280 5.15 18.01 -41.40
N LEU A 281 4.49 17.28 -40.51
CA LEU A 281 3.17 17.64 -39.98
C LEU A 281 3.32 18.19 -38.57
N SER A 282 2.30 18.93 -38.13
CA SER A 282 2.17 19.38 -36.76
C SER A 282 0.81 18.98 -36.19
N LEU A 283 0.83 18.49 -34.96
CA LEU A 283 -0.34 18.16 -34.16
C LEU A 283 -0.44 19.19 -33.04
N ALA A 284 -1.43 20.08 -33.12
CA ALA A 284 -1.77 20.96 -32.01
C ALA A 284 -2.85 20.29 -31.16
N ILE A 285 -2.63 20.23 -29.85
CA ILE A 285 -3.55 19.59 -28.89
C ILE A 285 -3.97 20.61 -27.84
N ARG A 286 -5.24 20.53 -27.43
CA ARG A 286 -5.78 21.25 -26.27
C ARG A 286 -6.53 20.27 -25.39
N LEU A 287 -6.19 20.25 -24.11
CA LEU A 287 -6.90 19.54 -23.08
C LEU A 287 -7.89 20.51 -22.42
N VAL A 288 -9.18 20.22 -22.55
CA VAL A 288 -10.28 21.08 -22.07
C VAL A 288 -11.05 20.36 -20.97
N ARG A 289 -11.28 21.06 -19.86
CA ARG A 289 -12.15 20.57 -18.78
C ARG A 289 -13.61 20.83 -19.12
N ALA A 290 -14.42 19.76 -19.18
CA ALA A 290 -15.80 19.84 -19.67
C ALA A 290 -16.73 20.71 -18.78
N ALA A 291 -16.54 20.68 -17.46
CA ALA A 291 -17.40 21.39 -16.50
C ALA A 291 -17.36 22.93 -16.63
N GLY A 292 -16.28 23.51 -17.17
CA GLY A 292 -16.06 24.96 -17.22
C GLY A 292 -15.53 25.50 -18.54
N ARG A 293 -15.32 24.64 -19.57
CA ARG A 293 -14.70 24.98 -20.86
C ARG A 293 -13.32 25.63 -20.72
N GLU A 294 -12.61 25.29 -19.65
CA GLU A 294 -11.27 25.80 -19.36
C GLU A 294 -10.23 24.96 -20.10
N ILE A 295 -9.30 25.63 -20.81
CA ILE A 295 -8.14 24.96 -21.39
C ILE A 295 -7.11 24.77 -20.27
N VAL A 296 -6.89 23.51 -19.89
CA VAL A 296 -6.00 23.16 -18.78
C VAL A 296 -4.56 22.99 -19.26
N TRP A 297 -4.40 22.53 -20.49
CA TRP A 297 -3.09 22.37 -21.12
C TRP A 297 -3.23 22.45 -22.64
N ALA A 298 -2.21 22.95 -23.32
CA ALA A 298 -2.13 22.94 -24.76
C ALA A 298 -0.67 22.87 -25.20
N ASP A 299 -0.40 22.13 -26.27
CA ASP A 299 0.94 22.00 -26.83
C ASP A 299 0.89 21.68 -28.33
N LYS A 300 2.03 21.80 -29.01
CA LYS A 300 2.18 21.56 -30.44
C LYS A 300 3.37 20.65 -30.71
N PHE A 301 3.10 19.50 -31.28
CA PHE A 301 4.10 18.51 -31.63
C PHE A 301 4.40 18.52 -33.13
N ALA A 302 5.67 18.46 -33.50
CA ALA A 302 6.09 18.23 -34.88
C ALA A 302 6.35 16.73 -35.09
N PHE A 303 5.86 16.16 -36.18
CA PHE A 303 6.07 14.76 -36.51
C PHE A 303 6.08 14.54 -38.03
N SER A 304 6.69 13.46 -38.50
CA SER A 304 6.70 13.10 -39.92
C SER A 304 5.96 11.77 -40.11
N ALA A 305 4.83 11.81 -40.81
CA ALA A 305 4.02 10.62 -41.14
C ALA A 305 4.72 9.67 -42.12
N LEU A 306 5.80 10.10 -42.78
CA LEU A 306 6.59 9.33 -43.74
C LEU A 306 7.86 8.71 -43.13
N SER A 307 8.08 8.87 -41.83
CA SER A 307 9.24 8.32 -41.13
C SER A 307 8.99 6.89 -40.62
N ALA A 308 10.07 6.15 -40.32
CA ALA A 308 10.02 4.75 -39.88
C ALA A 308 8.96 4.49 -38.78
N PRO A 309 8.22 3.37 -38.80
CA PRO A 309 7.10 3.09 -37.87
C PRO A 309 7.42 3.28 -36.39
N GLU A 310 8.65 2.98 -35.96
CA GLU A 310 9.13 3.17 -34.59
C GLU A 310 9.00 4.62 -34.11
N ARG A 311 9.31 5.59 -34.98
CA ARG A 311 9.21 7.02 -34.67
C ARG A 311 7.77 7.50 -34.54
N TYR A 312 6.83 6.84 -35.21
CA TYR A 312 5.41 7.13 -35.10
C TYR A 312 4.84 6.61 -33.77
N TRP A 313 5.24 5.41 -33.33
CA TRP A 313 4.83 4.87 -32.03
C TRP A 313 5.45 5.62 -30.85
N ASP A 314 6.73 6.00 -30.93
CA ASP A 314 7.35 6.84 -29.91
C ASP A 314 6.62 8.19 -29.79
N PHE A 315 6.20 8.75 -30.92
CA PHE A 315 5.41 9.97 -30.98
C PHE A 315 4.02 9.81 -30.33
N THR A 316 3.23 8.80 -30.71
CA THR A 316 1.88 8.58 -30.16
C THR A 316 1.92 8.22 -28.67
N ASN A 317 2.91 7.44 -28.23
CA ASN A 317 3.15 7.18 -26.80
C ASN A 317 3.56 8.45 -26.04
N GLY A 318 4.39 9.30 -26.65
CA GLY A 318 4.78 10.59 -26.09
C GLY A 318 3.58 11.53 -25.89
N VAL A 319 2.69 11.58 -26.87
CA VAL A 319 1.42 12.34 -26.80
C VAL A 319 0.51 11.80 -25.69
N ALA A 320 0.31 10.47 -25.63
CA ALA A 320 -0.49 9.84 -24.58
C ALA A 320 0.07 10.13 -23.18
N ARG A 321 1.40 10.07 -23.00
CA ARG A 321 2.05 10.39 -21.72
C ARG A 321 1.88 11.85 -21.32
N ALA A 322 2.07 12.77 -22.27
CA ALA A 322 1.90 14.21 -22.02
C ALA A 322 0.46 14.56 -21.63
N LEU A 323 -0.53 13.93 -22.28
CA LEU A 323 -1.94 14.07 -21.93
C LEU A 323 -2.24 13.54 -20.53
N ALA A 324 -1.75 12.34 -20.20
CA ALA A 324 -1.96 11.75 -18.89
C ALA A 324 -1.33 12.57 -17.76
N GLU A 325 -0.08 13.00 -17.92
CA GLU A 325 0.61 13.86 -16.95
C GLU A 325 -0.14 15.19 -16.75
N SER A 326 -0.66 15.76 -17.84
CA SER A 326 -1.44 17.00 -17.78
C SER A 326 -2.77 16.81 -17.07
N ILE A 327 -3.48 15.70 -17.33
CA ILE A 327 -4.75 15.37 -16.64
C ILE A 327 -4.51 15.06 -15.16
N GLU A 328 -3.48 14.29 -14.83
CA GLU A 328 -3.11 14.02 -13.44
C GLU A 328 -2.75 15.32 -12.71
N THR A 329 -1.97 16.19 -13.34
CA THR A 329 -1.62 17.51 -12.78
C THR A 329 -2.87 18.38 -12.61
N ALA A 330 -3.79 18.36 -13.57
CA ALA A 330 -5.05 19.09 -13.54
C ALA A 330 -6.01 18.60 -12.45
N GLU A 331 -6.11 17.28 -12.25
CA GLU A 331 -6.90 16.69 -11.18
C GLU A 331 -6.26 16.92 -9.82
N LEU A 332 -4.93 16.82 -9.71
CA LEU A 332 -4.21 17.24 -8.51
C LEU A 332 -4.45 18.72 -8.20
N GLN A 333 -4.48 19.60 -9.21
CA GLN A 333 -4.80 21.02 -9.04
C GLN A 333 -6.28 21.27 -8.69
N ARG A 334 -7.21 20.50 -9.25
CA ARG A 334 -8.63 20.55 -8.92
C ARG A 334 -8.90 20.06 -7.51
N GLU A 335 -8.32 18.93 -7.11
CA GLU A 335 -8.33 18.46 -5.73
C GLU A 335 -7.74 19.51 -4.78
N ARG A 336 -6.61 20.16 -5.13
CA ARG A 336 -6.04 21.29 -4.37
C ARG A 336 -6.94 22.51 -4.23
N THR A 337 -7.85 22.72 -5.17
CA THR A 337 -8.76 23.89 -5.21
C THR A 337 -10.10 23.58 -4.54
N LEU A 338 -10.52 22.31 -4.55
CA LEU A 338 -11.75 21.81 -3.91
C LEU A 338 -11.54 21.30 -2.47
N ARG A 339 -10.30 20.95 -2.09
CA ARG A 339 -9.92 20.48 -0.75
C ARG A 339 -9.07 21.53 -0.05
N ASP A 340 -9.35 21.74 1.22
CA ASP A 340 -8.86 22.85 2.04
C ASP A 340 -7.34 23.10 1.88
N ALA A 341 -6.95 24.28 1.39
CA ALA A 341 -5.60 24.59 0.90
C ALA A 341 -4.46 24.44 1.95
N GLY A 342 -4.81 24.26 3.23
CA GLY A 342 -3.86 24.07 4.34
C GLY A 342 -3.23 22.68 4.38
N ALA A 343 -4.02 21.59 4.30
CA ALA A 343 -3.51 20.22 4.47
C ALA A 343 -2.53 19.83 3.36
N TYR A 344 -2.90 20.13 2.12
CA TYR A 344 -2.08 19.79 0.97
C TYR A 344 -0.76 20.58 0.90
N SER A 345 -0.79 21.86 1.27
CA SER A 345 0.43 22.69 1.39
C SER A 345 1.39 22.09 2.42
N HIS A 346 0.88 21.68 3.58
CA HIS A 346 1.65 21.02 4.61
C HIS A 346 2.17 19.64 4.18
N TYR A 347 1.39 18.87 3.41
CA TYR A 347 1.82 17.60 2.83
C TYR A 347 2.98 17.77 1.83
N LEU A 348 2.87 18.74 0.90
CA LEU A 348 3.95 19.03 -0.05
C LEU A 348 5.22 19.52 0.66
N ALA A 349 5.09 20.44 1.62
CA ALA A 349 6.21 20.90 2.44
C ALA A 349 6.85 19.74 3.21
N GLY A 350 6.02 18.81 3.69
CA GLY A 350 6.42 17.54 4.28
C GLY A 350 7.31 16.73 3.33
N ARG A 351 6.76 16.37 2.17
CA ARG A 351 7.44 15.54 1.16
C ARG A 351 8.71 16.17 0.63
N GLN A 352 8.72 17.48 0.37
CA GLN A 352 9.93 18.17 -0.10
C GLN A 352 11.09 18.02 0.89
N ASN A 353 10.80 18.16 2.19
CA ASN A 353 11.80 17.96 3.22
C ASN A 353 12.26 16.50 3.33
N LEU A 354 11.40 15.52 3.04
CA LEU A 354 11.75 14.09 3.00
C LEU A 354 12.65 13.69 1.82
N ARG A 355 12.79 14.53 0.80
CA ARG A 355 13.74 14.28 -0.32
C ARG A 355 15.19 14.55 0.06
N THR A 356 15.44 14.98 1.30
CA THR A 356 16.78 15.34 1.79
C THR A 356 17.23 14.35 2.86
N PHE A 357 18.52 14.02 2.91
CA PHE A 357 19.12 13.20 3.97
C PHE A 357 19.64 14.09 5.12
N ASP A 358 18.79 15.00 5.61
CA ASP A 358 19.13 16.00 6.64
C ASP A 358 18.14 15.88 7.81
N LEU A 359 18.61 15.44 8.97
CA LEU A 359 17.78 15.08 10.12
C LEU A 359 16.86 16.24 10.59
N PRO A 360 17.36 17.49 10.79
CA PRO A 360 16.52 18.66 10.97
C PRO A 360 15.42 18.86 9.92
N LYS A 361 15.71 18.63 8.63
CA LYS A 361 14.69 18.73 7.57
C LYS A 361 13.67 17.61 7.66
N ILE A 362 14.08 16.36 7.87
CA ILE A 362 13.17 15.22 8.08
C ILE A 362 12.18 15.50 9.21
N ARG A 363 12.66 15.98 10.36
CA ARG A 363 11.80 16.31 11.51
C ARG A 363 10.86 17.47 11.23
N ARG A 364 11.30 18.51 10.50
CA ARG A 364 10.44 19.60 10.03
C ARG A 364 9.37 19.09 9.06
N GLY A 365 9.75 18.24 8.12
CA GLY A 365 8.84 17.61 7.17
C GLY A 365 7.77 16.80 7.89
N ARG A 366 8.16 15.96 8.86
CA ARG A 366 7.22 15.21 9.69
C ARG A 366 6.25 16.11 10.48
N LYS A 367 6.73 17.24 11.02
CA LYS A 367 5.86 18.21 11.70
C LYS A 367 4.79 18.73 10.74
N SER A 368 5.15 19.07 9.50
CA SER A 368 4.19 19.48 8.48
C SER A 368 3.23 18.36 8.11
N LEU A 369 3.71 17.14 7.91
CA LEU A 369 2.85 15.98 7.62
C LEU A 369 1.85 15.69 8.73
N ARG A 370 2.24 15.87 10.00
CA ARG A 370 1.32 15.73 11.12
C ARG A 370 0.21 16.79 11.09
N ILE A 371 0.54 18.03 10.76
CA ILE A 371 -0.47 19.09 10.58
C ILE A 371 -1.41 18.72 9.42
N ALA A 372 -0.86 18.21 8.30
CA ALA A 372 -1.67 17.75 7.18
C ALA A 372 -2.64 16.62 7.60
N ARG A 373 -2.17 15.65 8.40
CA ARG A 373 -3.00 14.57 8.96
C ARG A 373 -4.04 15.07 9.95
N ASP A 374 -3.70 16.04 10.79
CA ASP A 374 -4.64 16.56 11.79
C ASP A 374 -5.80 17.32 11.10
N ILE A 375 -5.57 17.83 9.88
CA ILE A 375 -6.61 18.44 9.01
C ILE A 375 -7.36 17.35 8.21
N GLU A 376 -6.64 16.39 7.63
CA GLU A 376 -7.19 15.26 6.84
C GLU A 376 -6.72 13.91 7.41
N PRO A 377 -7.45 13.32 8.37
CA PRO A 377 -7.01 12.14 9.13
C PRO A 377 -7.12 10.80 8.38
N ASP A 378 -7.84 10.77 7.25
CA ASP A 378 -8.18 9.56 6.49
C ASP A 378 -7.51 9.55 5.11
N GLN A 379 -6.22 9.93 5.05
CA GLN A 379 -5.44 9.96 3.81
C GLN A 379 -4.25 9.01 3.85
N ALA A 380 -4.32 7.93 3.07
CA ALA A 380 -3.26 6.93 2.96
C ALA A 380 -1.91 7.55 2.56
N THR A 381 -1.92 8.51 1.63
CA THR A 381 -0.68 9.18 1.17
C THR A 381 0.04 9.99 2.26
N ILE A 382 -0.71 10.58 3.20
CA ILE A 382 -0.14 11.32 4.34
C ILE A 382 0.47 10.34 5.35
N GLU A 383 -0.25 9.25 5.64
CA GLU A 383 0.22 8.20 6.54
C GLU A 383 1.47 7.48 6.00
N SER A 384 1.50 7.15 4.70
CA SER A 384 2.69 6.64 4.00
C SER A 384 3.88 7.61 4.10
N ALA A 385 3.66 8.91 3.92
CA ALA A 385 4.72 9.91 4.08
C ALA A 385 5.21 10.04 5.54
N LEU A 386 4.32 9.90 6.52
CA LEU A 386 4.69 9.84 7.94
C LEU A 386 5.55 8.61 8.24
N ALA A 387 5.15 7.43 7.75
CA ALA A 387 5.93 6.20 7.87
C ALA A 387 7.34 6.39 7.30
N ARG A 388 7.44 6.87 6.06
CA ARG A 388 8.72 7.18 5.40
C ARG A 388 9.59 8.12 6.23
N SER A 389 8.99 9.15 6.83
CA SER A 389 9.74 10.11 7.64
C SER A 389 10.42 9.45 8.86
N TYR A 390 9.80 8.45 9.47
CA TYR A 390 10.37 7.72 10.60
C TYR A 390 11.46 6.75 10.15
N VAL A 391 11.25 6.05 9.03
CA VAL A 391 12.26 5.18 8.40
C VAL A 391 13.52 5.97 8.05
N VAL A 392 13.40 7.12 7.37
CA VAL A 392 14.56 7.92 6.98
C VAL A 392 15.31 8.45 8.22
N GLU A 393 14.61 8.86 9.29
CA GLU A 393 15.29 9.22 10.54
C GLU A 393 16.00 8.03 11.19
N TRP A 394 15.41 6.83 11.15
CA TRP A 394 16.05 5.61 11.66
C TRP A 394 17.35 5.32 10.90
N VAL A 395 17.34 5.43 9.57
CA VAL A 395 18.54 5.28 8.72
C VAL A 395 19.60 6.34 9.08
N LEU A 396 19.21 7.62 9.18
CA LEU A 396 20.13 8.70 9.56
C LEU A 396 20.72 8.53 10.97
N ARG A 397 20.02 7.83 11.87
CA ARG A 397 20.49 7.48 13.21
C ARG A 397 21.19 6.11 13.26
N SER A 398 21.64 5.61 12.12
CA SER A 398 22.40 4.35 11.97
C SER A 398 21.68 3.13 12.55
N GLY A 399 20.35 3.13 12.47
CA GLY A 399 19.49 2.02 12.83
C GLY A 399 19.43 1.65 14.31
N SER A 400 19.63 2.62 15.20
CA SER A 400 19.78 2.38 16.65
C SER A 400 18.49 2.45 17.47
N ASP A 401 17.37 2.89 16.89
CA ASP A 401 16.15 3.23 17.66
C ASP A 401 14.91 2.50 17.11
N LYS A 402 14.63 1.31 17.67
CA LYS A 402 13.50 0.45 17.26
C LYS A 402 12.16 1.16 17.35
N ALA A 403 11.98 2.09 18.29
CA ALA A 403 10.74 2.84 18.44
C ALA A 403 10.41 3.74 17.23
N LEU A 404 11.41 4.10 16.41
CA LEU A 404 11.17 4.78 15.13
C LEU A 404 10.58 3.81 14.09
N LEU A 405 11.09 2.57 14.01
CA LEU A 405 10.52 1.56 13.12
C LEU A 405 9.11 1.16 13.55
N ASP A 406 8.85 1.05 14.85
CA ASP A 406 7.50 0.70 15.33
C ASP A 406 6.49 1.81 14.99
N LYS A 407 6.89 3.08 15.07
CA LYS A 407 6.06 4.21 14.60
C LYS A 407 5.88 4.17 13.09
N ALA A 408 6.93 3.87 12.34
CA ALA A 408 6.82 3.74 10.89
C ALA A 408 5.84 2.63 10.50
N LYS A 409 5.92 1.47 11.18
CA LYS A 409 5.01 0.34 11.01
C LYS A 409 3.55 0.75 11.21
N LEU A 410 3.25 1.39 12.35
CA LEU A 410 1.90 1.84 12.69
C LEU A 410 1.31 2.77 11.61
N HIS A 411 2.12 3.71 11.11
CA HIS A 411 1.68 4.63 10.05
C HIS A 411 1.48 3.92 8.71
N ALA A 412 2.35 2.98 8.35
CA ALA A 412 2.21 2.20 7.12
C ALA A 412 1.01 1.24 7.15
N GLU A 413 0.77 0.58 8.29
CA GLU A 413 -0.43 -0.26 8.50
C GLU A 413 -1.71 0.57 8.41
N ARG A 414 -1.70 1.78 9.00
CA ARG A 414 -2.82 2.71 8.89
C ARG A 414 -3.03 3.15 7.43
N ALA A 415 -1.97 3.43 6.68
CA ALA A 415 -2.08 3.78 5.26
C ALA A 415 -2.76 2.66 4.45
N VAL A 416 -2.36 1.40 4.66
CA VAL A 416 -3.01 0.23 4.02
C VAL A 416 -4.46 0.08 4.48
N SER A 417 -4.78 0.34 5.73
CA SER A 417 -6.17 0.27 6.22
C SER A 417 -7.08 1.33 5.61
N ILE A 418 -6.52 2.50 5.25
CA ILE A 418 -7.25 3.60 4.61
C ILE A 418 -7.45 3.30 3.11
N ASP A 419 -6.39 2.87 2.43
CA ASP A 419 -6.46 2.48 1.02
C ASP A 419 -5.70 1.16 0.78
N PRO A 420 -6.40 0.02 0.77
CA PRO A 420 -5.80 -1.29 0.50
C PRO A 420 -5.26 -1.47 -0.92
N ASN A 421 -5.49 -0.52 -1.83
CA ASN A 421 -4.99 -0.54 -3.20
C ASN A 421 -3.85 0.47 -3.44
N ASP A 422 -3.39 1.20 -2.42
CA ASP A 422 -2.24 2.10 -2.54
C ASP A 422 -0.92 1.32 -2.47
N GLY A 423 -0.29 1.11 -3.63
CA GLY A 423 1.03 0.48 -3.71
C GLY A 423 2.13 1.19 -2.90
N THR A 424 1.98 2.50 -2.63
CA THR A 424 2.92 3.25 -1.78
C THR A 424 2.82 2.84 -0.31
N ALA A 425 1.64 2.48 0.18
CA ALA A 425 1.45 2.03 1.55
C ALA A 425 2.16 0.68 1.79
N TYR A 426 2.00 -0.27 0.86
CA TYR A 426 2.72 -1.54 0.91
C TYR A 426 4.23 -1.38 0.74
N ARG A 427 4.68 -0.42 -0.09
CA ARG A 427 6.10 -0.08 -0.21
C ARG A 427 6.71 0.32 1.14
N GLU A 428 6.02 1.16 1.92
CA GLU A 428 6.52 1.57 3.24
C GLU A 428 6.46 0.42 4.26
N LEU A 429 5.44 -0.46 4.21
CA LEU A 429 5.44 -1.70 5.01
C LEU A 429 6.64 -2.60 4.68
N GLY A 430 6.94 -2.77 3.39
CA GLY A 430 8.09 -3.56 2.93
C GLY A 430 9.42 -2.98 3.42
N ARG A 431 9.58 -1.65 3.40
CA ARG A 431 10.77 -0.97 3.96
C ARG A 431 10.91 -1.18 5.46
N VAL A 432 9.80 -1.06 6.19
CA VAL A 432 9.78 -1.31 7.63
C VAL A 432 10.18 -2.75 7.93
N ALA A 433 9.60 -3.72 7.24
CA ALA A 433 9.93 -5.14 7.41
C ALA A 433 11.40 -5.44 7.06
N LEU A 434 11.92 -4.86 5.97
CA LEU A 434 13.33 -4.97 5.59
C LEU A 434 14.26 -4.49 6.70
N PHE A 435 14.00 -3.30 7.26
CA PHE A 435 14.80 -2.75 8.35
C PHE A 435 14.57 -3.44 9.71
N ASP A 436 13.43 -4.09 9.89
CA ASP A 436 13.15 -4.99 11.02
C ASP A 436 13.75 -6.39 10.84
N ARG A 437 14.42 -6.63 9.71
CA ARG A 437 15.06 -7.90 9.31
C ARG A 437 14.07 -9.04 9.04
N ASP A 438 12.80 -8.72 8.83
CA ASP A 438 11.79 -9.66 8.37
C ASP A 438 11.75 -9.64 6.83
N LEU A 439 12.75 -10.29 6.22
CA LEU A 439 12.90 -10.32 4.76
C LEU A 439 11.71 -10.99 4.06
N ASP A 440 11.10 -11.99 4.68
CA ASP A 440 9.97 -12.71 4.10
C ASP A 440 8.75 -11.78 3.96
N GLN A 441 8.39 -11.04 5.03
CA GLN A 441 7.33 -10.04 4.95
C GLN A 441 7.70 -8.86 4.04
N ALA A 442 8.97 -8.44 4.05
CA ALA A 442 9.43 -7.38 3.16
C ALA A 442 9.17 -7.71 1.69
N LEU A 443 9.47 -8.95 1.27
CA LEU A 443 9.21 -9.41 -0.10
C LEU A 443 7.72 -9.47 -0.43
N VAL A 444 6.88 -9.98 0.48
CA VAL A 444 5.42 -10.02 0.28
C VAL A 444 4.87 -8.61 0.04
N HIS A 445 5.23 -7.67 0.90
CA HIS A 445 4.78 -6.28 0.79
C HIS A 445 5.34 -5.59 -0.46
N MET A 446 6.61 -5.79 -0.80
CA MET A 446 7.21 -5.21 -2.01
C MET A 446 6.64 -5.79 -3.30
N SER A 447 6.36 -7.09 -3.31
CA SER A 447 5.68 -7.74 -4.44
C SER A 447 4.27 -7.18 -4.62
N THR A 448 3.50 -7.07 -3.52
CA THR A 448 2.16 -6.46 -3.55
C THR A 448 2.22 -5.01 -4.05
N ALA A 449 3.18 -4.22 -3.56
CA ALA A 449 3.40 -2.85 -4.01
C ALA A 449 3.68 -2.77 -5.52
N ALA A 450 4.51 -3.67 -6.04
CA ALA A 450 4.85 -3.74 -7.46
C ALA A 450 3.70 -4.25 -8.33
N GLU A 451 2.82 -5.11 -7.81
CA GLU A 451 1.60 -5.55 -8.51
C GLU A 451 0.56 -4.44 -8.64
N LEU A 452 0.38 -3.66 -7.56
CA LEU A 452 -0.52 -2.51 -7.53
C LEU A 452 0.00 -1.36 -8.39
N ALA A 453 1.33 -1.16 -8.45
CA ALA A 453 1.96 -0.06 -9.17
C ALA A 453 3.16 -0.52 -10.04
N PRO A 454 2.92 -1.29 -11.11
CA PRO A 454 3.99 -1.97 -11.88
C PRO A 454 4.92 -1.04 -12.65
N ASN A 455 4.53 0.22 -12.87
CA ASN A 455 5.33 1.23 -13.55
C ASN A 455 5.88 2.31 -12.60
N HIS A 456 5.82 2.09 -11.28
CA HIS A 456 6.36 3.04 -10.30
C HIS A 456 7.85 2.76 -10.03
N ALA A 457 8.73 3.58 -10.62
CA ALA A 457 10.18 3.38 -10.58
C ALA A 457 10.74 3.15 -9.15
N ASP A 458 10.32 3.96 -8.17
CA ASP A 458 10.87 3.81 -6.81
C ASP A 458 10.45 2.51 -6.12
N ILE A 459 9.24 1.99 -6.41
CA ILE A 459 8.77 0.73 -5.82
C ILE A 459 9.60 -0.42 -6.39
N LEU A 460 9.86 -0.39 -7.69
CA LEU A 460 10.72 -1.38 -8.33
C LEU A 460 12.17 -1.31 -7.82
N ALA A 461 12.69 -0.11 -7.56
CA ALA A 461 14.02 0.06 -6.99
C ALA A 461 14.12 -0.46 -5.55
N ASP A 462 13.14 -0.16 -4.69
CA ASP A 462 13.10 -0.68 -3.32
C ASP A 462 12.86 -2.19 -3.28
N TYR A 463 12.07 -2.71 -4.23
CA TYR A 463 11.89 -4.14 -4.38
C TYR A 463 13.20 -4.81 -4.81
N ALA A 464 13.94 -4.21 -5.73
CA ALA A 464 15.27 -4.68 -6.11
C ALA A 464 16.23 -4.70 -4.91
N ASP A 465 16.22 -3.66 -4.08
CA ASP A 465 17.03 -3.59 -2.86
C ASP A 465 16.67 -4.71 -1.87
N THR A 466 15.38 -4.96 -1.68
CA THR A 466 14.88 -6.04 -0.84
C THR A 466 15.29 -7.41 -1.38
N LEU A 467 15.17 -7.62 -2.69
CA LEU A 467 15.60 -8.86 -3.36
C LEU A 467 17.12 -9.08 -3.25
N ALA A 468 17.91 -8.00 -3.30
CA ALA A 468 19.36 -8.06 -3.11
C ALA A 468 19.73 -8.50 -1.68
N HIS A 469 19.04 -7.99 -0.65
CA HIS A 469 19.21 -8.46 0.73
C HIS A 469 18.76 -9.91 0.93
N ASN A 470 17.75 -10.34 0.18
CA ASN A 470 17.31 -11.73 0.13
C ASN A 470 18.22 -12.63 -0.74
N SER A 471 19.34 -12.11 -1.25
CA SER A 471 20.28 -12.85 -2.11
C SER A 471 19.72 -13.31 -3.46
N ASN A 472 18.55 -12.79 -3.88
CA ASN A 472 17.97 -13.03 -5.22
C ASN A 472 18.48 -11.98 -6.22
N HIS A 473 19.80 -11.97 -6.44
CA HIS A 473 20.49 -10.93 -7.22
C HIS A 473 20.05 -10.86 -8.69
N ARG A 474 19.57 -11.98 -9.25
CA ARG A 474 19.09 -12.02 -10.64
C ARG A 474 17.82 -11.22 -10.80
N GLU A 475 16.81 -11.49 -9.99
CA GLU A 475 15.54 -10.75 -10.05
C GLU A 475 15.73 -9.31 -9.60
N ALA A 476 16.57 -9.08 -8.59
CA ALA A 476 16.95 -7.73 -8.16
C ALA A 476 17.47 -6.89 -9.34
N LEU A 477 18.36 -7.46 -10.17
CA LEU A 477 18.88 -6.80 -11.36
C LEU A 477 17.78 -6.44 -12.37
N ASP A 478 16.83 -7.35 -12.60
CA ASP A 478 15.72 -7.10 -13.53
C ASP A 478 14.85 -5.94 -13.05
N LYS A 479 14.53 -5.91 -11.75
CA LYS A 479 13.72 -4.85 -11.14
C LYS A 479 14.42 -3.49 -11.15
N ILE A 480 15.70 -3.41 -10.78
CA ILE A 480 16.42 -2.13 -10.78
C ILE A 480 16.63 -1.59 -12.21
N ASN A 481 16.89 -2.46 -13.18
CA ASN A 481 16.99 -2.05 -14.58
C ASN A 481 15.63 -1.54 -15.11
N ALA A 482 14.52 -2.15 -14.70
CA ALA A 482 13.19 -1.62 -15.01
C ALA A 482 12.97 -0.23 -14.38
N ALA A 483 13.35 -0.05 -13.12
CA ALA A 483 13.29 1.25 -12.45
C ALA A 483 14.11 2.33 -13.17
N MET A 484 15.33 2.01 -13.61
CA MET A 484 16.20 2.95 -14.35
C MET A 484 15.70 3.26 -15.77
N ARG A 485 15.01 2.32 -16.44
CA ARG A 485 14.33 2.62 -17.72
C ARG A 485 13.17 3.61 -17.52
N LEU A 486 12.44 3.48 -16.42
CA LEU A 486 11.33 4.37 -16.08
C LEU A 486 11.82 5.74 -15.57
N ASN A 487 13.02 5.79 -14.98
CA ASN A 487 13.64 7.03 -14.52
C ASN A 487 15.08 7.20 -15.08
N PRO A 488 15.23 7.81 -16.28
CA PRO A 488 16.52 7.99 -16.94
C PRO A 488 17.52 8.88 -16.20
N ILE A 489 17.08 9.64 -15.18
CA ILE A 489 17.95 10.42 -14.29
C ILE A 489 17.75 9.88 -12.87
N PRO A 490 18.27 8.68 -12.58
CA PRO A 490 17.97 7.98 -11.34
C PRO A 490 18.57 8.72 -10.12
N PRO A 491 17.91 8.64 -8.94
CA PRO A 491 18.52 9.05 -7.67
C PRO A 491 19.73 8.19 -7.32
N ASP A 492 20.62 8.71 -6.47
CA ASP A 492 21.80 7.99 -5.99
C ASP A 492 21.46 6.63 -5.34
N GLU A 493 20.27 6.50 -4.73
CA GLU A 493 19.78 5.25 -4.13
C GLU A 493 19.65 4.12 -5.17
N TYR A 494 19.28 4.42 -6.41
CA TYR A 494 19.19 3.38 -7.46
C TYR A 494 20.58 2.92 -7.89
N LEU A 495 21.53 3.86 -8.01
CA LEU A 495 22.92 3.58 -8.34
C LEU A 495 23.61 2.79 -7.21
N TRP A 496 23.26 3.09 -5.96
CA TRP A 496 23.64 2.31 -4.80
C TRP A 496 23.17 0.86 -4.91
N THR A 497 21.86 0.65 -5.10
CA THR A 497 21.26 -0.68 -5.17
C THR A 497 21.83 -1.47 -6.34
N LEU A 498 21.94 -0.88 -7.54
CA LEU A 498 22.57 -1.52 -8.69
C LEU A 498 24.05 -1.86 -8.43
N GLY A 499 24.78 -0.96 -7.77
CA GLY A 499 26.18 -1.20 -7.36
C GLY A 499 26.30 -2.38 -6.41
N GLY A 500 25.42 -2.48 -5.40
CA GLY A 500 25.35 -3.61 -4.47
C GLY A 500 25.02 -4.92 -5.17
N ILE A 501 24.00 -4.93 -6.03
CA ILE A 501 23.61 -6.11 -6.82
C ILE A 501 24.80 -6.60 -7.67
N ASN A 502 25.49 -5.70 -8.38
CA ASN A 502 26.63 -6.09 -9.20
C ASN A 502 27.82 -6.56 -8.36
N PHE A 503 28.03 -6.01 -7.17
CA PHE A 503 29.05 -6.48 -6.24
C PHE A 503 28.80 -7.95 -5.84
N PHE A 504 27.60 -8.30 -5.38
CA PHE A 504 27.29 -9.67 -4.97
C PHE A 504 27.24 -10.66 -6.15
N ARG A 505 27.00 -10.17 -7.37
CA ARG A 505 27.14 -10.97 -8.60
C ARG A 505 28.59 -11.13 -9.07
N GLY A 506 29.58 -10.64 -8.32
CA GLY A 506 31.01 -10.71 -8.65
C GLY A 506 31.44 -9.75 -9.78
N ARG A 507 30.57 -8.83 -10.20
CA ARG A 507 30.84 -7.81 -11.24
C ARG A 507 31.41 -6.54 -10.60
N PHE A 508 32.61 -6.66 -10.02
CA PHE A 508 33.18 -5.60 -9.17
C PHE A 508 33.50 -4.30 -9.92
N ASP A 509 33.99 -4.37 -11.16
CA ASP A 509 34.26 -3.17 -11.98
C ASP A 509 32.95 -2.45 -12.35
N GLU A 510 31.89 -3.19 -12.69
CA GLU A 510 30.56 -2.62 -12.97
C GLU A 510 29.96 -1.99 -11.71
N ALA A 511 30.13 -2.63 -10.54
CA ALA A 511 29.71 -2.05 -9.27
C ALA A 511 30.39 -0.69 -9.00
N LEU A 512 31.71 -0.59 -9.20
CA LEU A 512 32.44 0.67 -9.08
C LEU A 512 31.96 1.73 -10.07
N ALA A 513 31.75 1.35 -11.33
CA ALA A 513 31.28 2.26 -12.37
C ALA A 513 29.90 2.85 -12.03
N ASN A 514 29.00 2.04 -11.46
CA ASN A 514 27.68 2.49 -11.03
C ASN A 514 27.76 3.41 -9.81
N LEU A 515 28.50 3.02 -8.78
CA LEU A 515 28.63 3.80 -7.54
C LEU A 515 29.36 5.15 -7.78
N SER A 516 30.27 5.20 -8.75
CA SER A 516 31.01 6.43 -9.09
C SER A 516 30.15 7.48 -9.79
N GLN A 517 28.95 7.11 -10.27
CA GLN A 517 27.98 8.05 -10.85
C GLN A 517 27.11 8.76 -9.80
N MET A 518 27.17 8.32 -8.54
CA MET A 518 26.41 8.96 -7.45
C MET A 518 26.86 10.41 -7.25
N LYS A 519 25.91 11.31 -7.06
CA LYS A 519 26.18 12.72 -6.75
C LYS A 519 26.80 12.85 -5.36
N ASN A 520 26.33 12.04 -4.40
CA ASN A 520 26.94 11.90 -3.09
C ASN A 520 27.42 10.45 -2.87
N PRO A 521 28.69 10.14 -3.17
CA PRO A 521 29.25 8.80 -2.98
C PRO A 521 29.66 8.51 -1.53
N GLU A 522 29.50 9.45 -0.58
CA GLU A 522 29.92 9.27 0.81
C GLU A 522 29.37 7.99 1.47
N PRO A 523 28.07 7.66 1.34
CA PRO A 523 27.56 6.41 1.90
C PRO A 523 28.25 5.19 1.27
N ALA A 524 28.72 5.31 0.02
CA ALA A 524 29.18 4.20 -0.83
C ALA A 524 30.65 3.89 -0.69
N TYR A 525 31.43 4.76 -0.07
CA TYR A 525 32.88 4.57 0.04
C TYR A 525 33.29 3.22 0.63
N ARG A 526 32.51 2.65 1.56
CA ARG A 526 32.80 1.30 2.07
C ARG A 526 32.62 0.22 1.00
N LEU A 527 31.50 0.22 0.29
CA LEU A 527 31.23 -0.72 -0.80
C LEU A 527 32.18 -0.50 -1.99
N MET A 528 32.50 0.75 -2.32
CA MET A 528 33.49 1.08 -3.36
C MET A 528 34.89 0.59 -2.97
N ALA A 529 35.29 0.71 -1.71
CA ALA A 529 36.57 0.17 -1.26
C ALA A 529 36.63 -1.36 -1.39
N ALA A 530 35.56 -2.05 -0.97
CA ALA A 530 35.42 -3.50 -1.11
C ALA A 530 35.45 -3.93 -2.59
N ALA A 531 34.67 -3.27 -3.46
CA ALA A 531 34.63 -3.55 -4.89
C ALA A 531 35.99 -3.32 -5.56
N ALA A 532 36.68 -2.21 -5.26
CA ALA A 532 38.03 -1.94 -5.76
C ALA A 532 39.05 -2.98 -5.31
N ALA A 533 38.97 -3.46 -4.08
CA ALA A 533 39.85 -4.53 -3.60
C ALA A 533 39.59 -5.85 -4.33
N MET A 534 38.32 -6.19 -4.57
CA MET A 534 37.98 -7.42 -5.30
C MET A 534 38.35 -7.35 -6.78
N ALA A 535 38.28 -6.16 -7.40
CA ALA A 535 38.78 -5.87 -8.74
C ALA A 535 40.32 -5.78 -8.85
N GLY A 536 41.06 -5.91 -7.74
CA GLY A 536 42.53 -5.82 -7.73
C GLY A 536 43.09 -4.39 -7.72
N GLN A 537 42.23 -3.37 -7.66
CA GLN A 537 42.60 -1.94 -7.69
C GLN A 537 42.95 -1.43 -6.27
N MET A 538 44.03 -1.94 -5.70
CA MET A 538 44.38 -1.74 -4.27
C MET A 538 44.59 -0.27 -3.86
N ASP A 539 45.17 0.55 -4.73
CA ASP A 539 45.38 1.97 -4.42
C ASP A 539 44.06 2.74 -4.35
N LEU A 540 43.10 2.40 -5.22
CA LEU A 540 41.76 2.97 -5.20
C LEU A 540 40.99 2.48 -3.96
N ALA A 541 41.09 1.20 -3.63
CA ALA A 541 40.50 0.62 -2.43
C ALA A 541 41.00 1.34 -1.16
N ARG A 542 42.31 1.61 -1.05
CA ARG A 542 42.90 2.36 0.08
C ARG A 542 42.34 3.77 0.17
N ARG A 543 42.17 4.47 -0.95
CA ARG A 543 41.59 5.84 -0.97
C ARG A 543 40.16 5.85 -0.47
N TYR A 544 39.30 4.97 -1.00
CA TYR A 544 37.90 4.90 -0.56
C TYR A 544 37.78 4.45 0.90
N ARG A 545 38.61 3.50 1.34
CA ARG A 545 38.65 3.10 2.75
C ARG A 545 38.98 4.28 3.67
N LEU A 546 39.98 5.10 3.33
CA LEU A 546 40.32 6.27 4.13
C LEU A 546 39.15 7.26 4.24
N GLN A 547 38.39 7.45 3.15
CA GLN A 547 37.19 8.30 3.19
C GLN A 547 36.09 7.67 4.06
N ALA A 548 35.82 6.36 3.92
CA ALA A 548 34.86 5.65 4.74
C ALA A 548 35.18 5.75 6.24
N LEU A 549 36.46 5.58 6.62
CA LEU A 549 36.91 5.68 8.02
C LEU A 549 36.93 7.13 8.54
N ARG A 550 37.04 8.14 7.68
CA ARG A 550 36.84 9.54 8.09
C ARG A 550 35.39 9.81 8.49
N LEU A 551 34.44 9.22 7.76
CA LEU A 551 33.01 9.35 8.04
C LEU A 551 32.56 8.50 9.24
N GLN A 552 33.15 7.31 9.39
CA GLN A 552 32.84 6.40 10.49
C GLN A 552 34.14 5.82 11.10
N PRO A 553 34.82 6.55 12.00
CA PRO A 553 36.09 6.12 12.60
C PRO A 553 35.98 4.81 13.39
N ASP A 554 34.82 4.57 14.01
CA ASP A 554 34.55 3.40 14.86
C ASP A 554 33.98 2.20 14.07
N PHE A 555 34.14 2.18 12.74
CA PHE A 555 33.69 1.08 11.91
C PHE A 555 34.54 -0.18 12.15
N THR A 556 33.87 -1.32 12.34
CA THR A 556 34.47 -2.65 12.33
C THR A 556 33.60 -3.63 11.56
N THR A 557 34.22 -4.64 10.94
CA THR A 557 33.50 -5.72 10.23
C THR A 557 32.54 -6.46 11.16
N ALA A 558 32.95 -6.74 12.40
CA ALA A 558 32.11 -7.37 13.42
C ALA A 558 30.85 -6.55 13.79
N ARG A 559 30.99 -5.23 13.93
CA ARG A 559 29.83 -4.35 14.21
C ARG A 559 28.88 -4.27 13.03
N TRP A 560 29.41 -4.33 11.81
CA TRP A 560 28.61 -4.38 10.59
C TRP A 560 27.83 -5.70 10.47
N LEU A 561 28.48 -6.84 10.71
CA LEU A 561 27.86 -8.17 10.71
C LEU A 561 26.62 -8.24 11.62
N SER A 562 26.71 -7.65 12.81
CA SER A 562 25.58 -7.63 13.74
C SER A 562 24.34 -6.88 13.22
N ARG A 563 24.46 -6.14 12.11
CA ARG A 563 23.47 -5.16 11.63
C ARG A 563 22.80 -5.49 10.29
N VAL A 564 23.36 -6.38 9.48
CA VAL A 564 22.90 -6.54 8.08
C VAL A 564 21.94 -7.72 7.95
N PRO A 565 20.75 -7.53 7.35
CA PRO A 565 19.80 -8.60 7.11
C PRO A 565 20.08 -9.28 5.77
N GLN A 566 21.28 -9.83 5.57
CA GLN A 566 21.56 -10.61 4.35
C GLN A 566 21.10 -12.05 4.59
N ARG A 567 20.32 -12.63 3.66
CA ARG A 567 19.78 -13.98 3.82
C ARG A 567 20.83 -15.07 3.67
N ASP A 568 21.65 -15.00 2.62
CA ASP A 568 22.66 -16.02 2.34
C ASP A 568 23.99 -15.68 3.05
N PRO A 569 24.51 -16.56 3.91
CA PRO A 569 25.83 -16.42 4.52
C PRO A 569 26.96 -16.20 3.49
N SER A 570 26.86 -16.74 2.27
CA SER A 570 27.92 -16.58 1.27
C SER A 570 28.10 -15.13 0.81
N ASP A 571 27.01 -14.36 0.73
CA ASP A 571 27.07 -12.93 0.40
C ASP A 571 27.76 -12.15 1.53
N VAL A 572 27.46 -12.54 2.77
CA VAL A 572 28.09 -11.95 3.96
C VAL A 572 29.58 -12.21 3.94
N ASP A 573 29.99 -13.46 3.74
CA ASP A 573 31.40 -13.86 3.68
C ASP A 573 32.13 -13.14 2.55
N LEU A 574 31.54 -13.07 1.35
CA LEU A 574 32.10 -12.34 0.20
C LEU A 574 32.37 -10.87 0.54
N TYR A 575 31.42 -10.18 1.17
CA TYR A 575 31.58 -8.78 1.51
C TYR A 575 32.64 -8.57 2.61
N ILE A 576 32.67 -9.45 3.61
CA ILE A 576 33.66 -9.39 4.69
C ILE A 576 35.08 -9.62 4.17
N ASP A 577 35.25 -10.63 3.32
CA ASP A 577 36.54 -10.89 2.66
C ASP A 577 36.98 -9.70 1.82
N ALA A 578 36.07 -9.07 1.09
CA ALA A 578 36.35 -7.86 0.32
C ALA A 578 36.74 -6.67 1.21
N LEU A 579 36.09 -6.50 2.37
CA LEU A 579 36.44 -5.47 3.34
C LEU A 579 37.81 -5.71 3.97
N HIS A 580 38.12 -6.95 4.37
CA HIS A 580 39.44 -7.30 4.87
C HIS A 580 40.52 -7.08 3.80
N LYS A 581 40.25 -7.45 2.55
CA LYS A 581 41.14 -7.20 1.40
C LYS A 581 41.36 -5.70 1.14
N ALA A 582 40.33 -4.88 1.36
CA ALA A 582 40.45 -3.41 1.33
C ALA A 582 41.19 -2.83 2.56
N GLY A 583 41.43 -3.64 3.58
CA GLY A 583 42.19 -3.33 4.79
C GLY A 583 41.35 -2.87 5.99
N PHE A 584 40.02 -3.04 5.96
CA PHE A 584 39.18 -2.83 7.15
C PHE A 584 39.47 -3.88 8.22
N LYS A 585 39.17 -3.55 9.48
CA LYS A 585 39.41 -4.39 10.65
C LYS A 585 38.12 -4.92 11.24
#